data_AF-A0A2M6WPQ6-F1
#
_entry.id   AF-A0A2M6WPQ6-F1
#
_cell.length_a   1.000
_cell.length_b   1.000
_cell.length_c   1.000
_cell.angle_alpha   90.00
_cell.angle_beta   90.00
_cell.angle_gamma   90.00
#
_symmetry.space_group_name_H-M   'P 1'
#
loop_
_entity.id
_entity.type
_entity.pdbx_description
1 polymer ?
#
loop_
_entity_poly.entity_id
_entity_poly.type
_entity_poly.pdbx_seq_one_letter_code
_entity_poly.pdbx_strand_id
1 'polypeptide(L)'
;MKSKKAFTLIELLVVIAIIGILATVSVITLSNARAKSRDAKRAGDIKQVQTALELFFNDNNRYPTVAEWNTRQLFSTTTDATTTYMQIIPTAPTPAAGTCTSNQNTISYTPTEDGSSYYISFCLGNTTGTLNPGPKCLIPGGGIIDVNCSGGATESFTLTYTAGANGSIVGTSPQTVNSGASGSAVTADPDPGYSFVNWSDASTANPRTDTNVLANISVTANFEADTLACGIDQVTVTAIGGHTCNTGALDYDTCPYDTVQIGTQCWMQQNMNIGQYITVATV
;
A
#
# COMPACT_ATOMS: atom_id res chain seq x y z
N MET A 1 -54.76 20.91 50.82
CA MET A 1 -53.65 21.89 50.64
C MET A 1 -52.48 21.17 50.00
N LYS A 2 -52.05 21.55 48.79
CA LYS A 2 -50.85 20.96 48.15
C LYS A 2 -49.61 21.54 48.82
N SER A 3 -48.73 20.69 49.39
CA SER A 3 -47.44 21.17 49.91
C SER A 3 -46.60 21.66 48.74
N LYS A 4 -46.10 22.91 48.84
CA LYS A 4 -45.11 23.42 47.89
C LYS A 4 -43.76 22.84 48.33
N LYS A 5 -43.18 21.95 47.54
CA LYS A 5 -41.81 21.47 47.75
C LYS A 5 -40.87 22.67 47.55
N ALA A 6 -40.13 23.02 48.60
CA ALA A 6 -39.11 24.05 48.54
C ALA A 6 -37.75 23.40 48.22
N PHE A 7 -36.99 24.02 47.32
CA PHE A 7 -35.66 23.59 46.93
C PHE A 7 -34.64 23.99 48.01
N THR A 8 -33.71 23.11 48.36
CA THR A 8 -32.65 23.44 49.31
C THR A 8 -31.46 24.12 48.62
N LEU A 9 -30.75 24.97 49.35
CA LEU A 9 -29.57 25.69 48.83
C LEU A 9 -28.46 24.70 48.45
N ILE A 10 -28.31 23.59 49.19
CA ILE A 10 -27.31 22.56 48.89
C ILE A 10 -27.63 21.79 47.59
N GLU A 11 -28.90 21.51 47.30
CA GLU A 11 -29.31 20.88 46.04
C GLU A 11 -28.95 21.78 44.84
N LEU A 12 -29.19 23.09 44.95
CA LEU A 12 -28.82 24.02 43.89
C LEU A 12 -27.30 24.10 43.70
N LEU A 13 -26.54 24.09 44.80
CA LEU A 13 -25.08 24.15 44.78
C LEU A 13 -24.46 22.92 44.10
N VAL A 14 -24.97 21.72 44.41
CA VAL A 14 -24.49 20.48 43.78
C VAL A 14 -24.77 20.48 42.27
N VAL A 15 -25.94 20.98 41.84
CA VAL A 15 -26.29 21.03 40.42
C VAL A 15 -25.35 21.94 39.62
N ILE A 16 -25.07 23.15 40.11
CA ILE A 16 -24.15 24.06 39.41
C ILE A 16 -22.71 23.52 39.41
N ALA A 17 -22.30 22.80 40.46
CA ALA A 17 -20.99 22.15 40.51
C ALA A 17 -20.85 21.06 39.44
N ILE A 18 -21.86 20.19 39.29
CA ILE A 18 -21.87 19.15 38.26
C ILE A 18 -21.89 19.76 36.85
N ILE A 19 -22.73 20.77 36.61
CA ILE A 19 -22.78 21.47 35.31
C ILE A 19 -21.42 22.11 34.99
N GLY A 20 -20.74 22.71 35.96
CA GLY A 20 -19.41 23.29 35.78
C GLY A 20 -18.36 22.26 35.34
N ILE A 21 -18.34 21.08 35.98
CA ILE A 21 -17.43 20.00 35.61
C ILE A 21 -17.72 19.51 34.19
N LEU A 22 -18.99 19.23 33.87
CA LEU A 22 -19.39 18.76 32.54
C LEU A 22 -19.09 19.78 31.43
N ALA A 23 -19.26 21.07 31.71
CA ALA A 23 -19.00 22.14 30.76
C ALA A 23 -17.52 22.19 30.34
N THR A 24 -16.59 22.05 31.29
CA THR A 24 -15.15 22.13 31.00
C THR A 24 -14.66 21.02 30.07
N VAL A 25 -15.09 19.78 30.30
CA VAL A 25 -14.75 18.62 29.43
C VAL A 25 -15.36 18.78 28.02
N SER A 26 -16.58 19.33 27.94
CA SER A 26 -17.31 19.51 26.69
C SER A 26 -16.66 20.53 25.73
N VAL A 27 -16.01 21.57 26.26
CA VAL A 27 -15.39 22.62 25.41
C VAL A 27 -14.18 22.08 24.64
N ILE A 28 -13.34 21.25 25.26
CA ILE A 28 -12.12 20.70 24.62
C ILE A 28 -12.50 19.75 23.49
N THR A 29 -13.46 18.86 23.73
CA THR A 29 -13.94 17.89 22.73
C THR A 29 -14.58 18.58 21.53
N LEU A 30 -15.37 19.63 21.77
CA LEU A 30 -15.98 20.44 20.71
C LEU A 30 -14.94 21.18 19.86
N SER A 31 -13.88 21.72 20.47
CA SER A 31 -12.81 22.39 19.73
C SER A 31 -12.09 21.43 18.76
N ASN A 32 -11.74 20.24 19.24
CA ASN A 32 -11.12 19.19 18.43
C ASN A 32 -12.05 18.68 17.32
N ALA A 33 -13.34 18.48 17.64
CA ALA A 33 -14.35 18.10 16.65
C ALA A 33 -14.51 19.15 15.55
N ARG A 34 -14.53 20.45 15.92
CA ARG A 34 -14.56 21.55 14.96
C ARG A 34 -13.30 21.59 14.09
N ALA A 35 -12.13 21.33 14.66
CA ALA A 35 -10.88 21.28 13.89
C ALA A 35 -10.91 20.17 12.83
N LYS A 36 -11.27 18.94 13.22
CA LYS A 36 -11.44 17.81 12.29
C LYS A 36 -12.50 18.08 11.21
N SER A 37 -13.61 18.73 11.57
CA SER A 37 -14.64 19.10 10.61
C SER A 37 -14.14 20.12 9.57
N ARG A 38 -13.31 21.09 9.98
CA ARG A 38 -12.68 22.04 9.05
C ARG A 38 -11.69 21.34 8.12
N ASP A 39 -10.89 20.41 8.63
CA ASP A 39 -9.93 19.64 7.83
C ASP A 39 -10.65 18.71 6.82
N ALA A 40 -11.72 18.05 7.23
CA ALA A 40 -12.58 17.27 6.34
C ALA A 40 -13.21 18.13 5.24
N LYS A 41 -13.70 19.33 5.61
CA LYS A 41 -14.23 20.30 4.65
C LYS A 41 -13.16 20.72 3.63
N ARG A 42 -11.94 21.03 4.07
CA ARG A 42 -10.82 21.38 3.17
C ARG A 42 -10.55 20.28 2.16
N ALA A 43 -10.40 19.03 2.62
CA ALA A 43 -10.14 17.92 1.73
C ALA A 43 -11.26 17.73 0.68
N GLY A 44 -12.52 17.92 1.07
CA GLY A 44 -13.66 17.88 0.15
C GLY A 44 -13.71 19.07 -0.82
N ASP A 45 -13.45 20.28 -0.34
CA ASP A 45 -13.38 21.50 -1.15
C ASP A 45 -12.27 21.40 -2.21
N ILE A 46 -11.11 20.86 -1.84
CA ILE A 46 -9.98 20.63 -2.76
C ILE A 46 -10.31 19.59 -3.84
N LYS A 47 -11.05 18.53 -3.52
CA LYS A 47 -11.53 17.57 -4.53
C LYS A 47 -12.56 18.18 -5.49
N GLN A 48 -13.42 19.08 -5.01
CA GLN A 48 -14.34 19.82 -5.88
C GLN A 48 -13.57 20.74 -6.83
N VAL A 49 -12.52 21.41 -6.33
CA VAL A 49 -11.60 22.22 -7.14
C VAL A 49 -10.94 21.36 -8.21
N GLN A 50 -10.40 20.19 -7.86
CA GLN A 50 -9.84 19.25 -8.83
C GLN A 50 -10.84 18.93 -9.94
N THR A 51 -12.07 18.55 -9.58
CA THR A 51 -13.10 18.21 -10.57
C THR A 51 -13.36 19.39 -11.53
N ALA A 52 -13.43 20.62 -11.01
CA ALA A 52 -13.60 21.81 -11.85
C ALA A 52 -12.39 22.09 -12.75
N LEU A 53 -11.17 21.82 -12.27
CA LEU A 53 -9.95 21.94 -13.08
C LEU A 53 -9.91 20.91 -14.21
N GLU A 54 -10.35 19.67 -13.97
CA GLU A 54 -10.47 18.65 -15.01
C GLU A 54 -11.50 19.04 -16.08
N LEU A 55 -12.66 19.59 -15.67
CA LEU A 55 -13.65 20.12 -16.61
C LEU A 55 -13.09 21.29 -17.43
N PHE A 56 -12.35 22.21 -16.79
CA PHE A 56 -11.67 23.30 -17.49
C PHE A 56 -10.67 22.76 -18.51
N PHE A 57 -9.88 21.74 -18.15
CA PHE A 57 -8.91 21.12 -19.05
C PHE A 57 -9.58 20.48 -20.27
N ASN A 58 -10.68 19.76 -20.08
CA ASN A 58 -11.41 19.13 -21.18
C ASN A 58 -11.90 20.13 -22.24
N ASP A 59 -12.27 21.34 -21.83
CA ASP A 59 -12.78 22.37 -22.74
C ASP A 59 -11.66 23.24 -23.34
N ASN A 60 -10.55 23.44 -22.63
CA ASN A 60 -9.51 24.41 -22.99
C ASN A 60 -8.17 23.76 -23.38
N ASN A 61 -8.04 22.43 -23.26
CA ASN A 61 -6.81 21.65 -23.46
C ASN A 61 -5.59 22.17 -22.68
N ARG A 62 -5.83 22.86 -21.55
CA ARG A 62 -4.82 23.35 -20.62
C ARG A 62 -5.45 23.60 -19.27
N TYR A 63 -4.63 23.62 -18.23
CA TYR A 63 -5.04 24.13 -16.93
C TYR A 63 -4.99 25.67 -16.87
N PRO A 64 -5.71 26.29 -15.92
CA PRO A 64 -5.67 27.72 -15.71
C PRO A 64 -4.25 28.22 -15.39
N THR A 65 -3.93 29.41 -15.88
CA THR A 65 -2.72 30.11 -15.47
C THR A 65 -2.85 30.60 -14.02
N VAL A 66 -1.71 30.95 -13.40
CA VAL A 66 -1.71 31.57 -12.07
C VAL A 66 -2.56 32.85 -12.03
N ALA A 67 -2.58 33.62 -13.13
CA ALA A 67 -3.39 34.83 -13.24
C ALA A 67 -4.90 34.52 -13.22
N GLU A 68 -5.34 33.53 -13.98
CA GLU A 68 -6.75 33.08 -14.00
C GLU A 68 -7.16 32.51 -12.64
N TRP A 69 -6.31 31.70 -12.01
CA TRP A 69 -6.53 31.17 -10.67
C TRP A 69 -6.72 32.28 -9.61
N ASN A 70 -5.89 33.33 -9.68
CA ASN A 70 -5.93 34.44 -8.72
C ASN A 70 -7.20 35.29 -8.79
N THR A 71 -8.03 35.12 -9.83
CA THR A 71 -9.39 35.73 -9.88
C THR A 71 -10.34 35.13 -8.84
N ARG A 72 -9.96 34.01 -8.20
CA ARG A 72 -10.78 33.23 -7.25
C ARG A 72 -12.00 32.57 -7.88
N GLN A 73 -12.07 32.51 -9.20
CA GLN A 73 -13.11 31.85 -9.96
C GLN A 73 -12.44 31.01 -11.06
N LEU A 74 -13.10 29.93 -11.49
CA LEU A 74 -12.68 29.16 -12.66
C LEU A 74 -13.73 29.34 -13.74
N PHE A 75 -13.39 30.10 -14.77
CA PHE A 75 -14.22 30.33 -15.94
C PHE A 75 -13.33 30.45 -17.18
N SER A 76 -13.91 30.14 -18.34
CA SER A 76 -13.29 30.41 -19.64
C SER A 76 -14.26 31.26 -20.45
N THR A 77 -13.74 32.34 -21.03
CA THR A 77 -14.51 33.23 -21.90
C THR A 77 -14.01 33.08 -23.33
N THR A 78 -14.89 32.63 -24.20
CA THR A 78 -14.70 32.66 -25.66
C THR A 78 -15.38 33.90 -26.22
N THR A 79 -15.24 34.16 -27.53
CA THR A 79 -15.87 35.31 -28.19
C THR A 79 -17.39 35.36 -28.02
N ASP A 80 -18.04 34.20 -27.85
CA ASP A 80 -19.50 34.07 -27.89
C ASP A 80 -20.13 33.65 -26.55
N ALA A 81 -19.33 33.14 -25.60
CA ALA A 81 -19.85 32.64 -24.32
C ALA A 81 -18.79 32.59 -23.20
N THR A 82 -19.26 32.75 -21.96
CA THR A 82 -18.47 32.48 -20.75
C THR A 82 -18.98 31.21 -20.07
N THR A 83 -18.13 30.19 -20.00
CA THR A 83 -18.40 28.96 -19.26
C THR A 83 -17.78 29.05 -17.87
N THR A 84 -18.58 28.86 -16.82
CA THR A 84 -18.10 28.87 -15.43
C THR A 84 -18.00 27.44 -14.90
N TYR A 85 -16.80 27.02 -14.51
CA TYR A 85 -16.52 25.70 -13.92
C TYR A 85 -16.58 25.74 -12.39
N MET A 86 -16.23 26.89 -11.79
CA MET A 86 -16.36 27.12 -10.36
C MET A 86 -16.56 28.60 -10.07
N GLN A 87 -17.67 28.94 -9.40
CA GLN A 87 -18.00 30.34 -9.08
C GLN A 87 -17.09 30.95 -8.01
N ILE A 88 -16.64 30.14 -7.04
CA ILE A 88 -15.77 30.60 -5.97
C ILE A 88 -14.82 29.46 -5.61
N ILE A 89 -13.53 29.69 -5.75
CA ILE A 89 -12.49 28.81 -5.22
C ILE A 89 -12.53 28.92 -3.68
N PRO A 90 -12.79 27.82 -2.96
CA PRO A 90 -12.87 27.85 -1.50
C PRO A 90 -11.58 28.37 -0.87
N THR A 91 -11.71 29.13 0.21
CA THR A 91 -10.58 29.50 1.05
C THR A 91 -10.40 28.49 2.16
N ALA A 92 -9.15 28.24 2.53
CA ALA A 92 -8.88 27.43 3.70
C ALA A 92 -9.50 28.07 4.96
N PRO A 93 -10.29 27.32 5.74
CA PRO A 93 -10.82 27.77 7.02
C PRO A 93 -9.72 28.32 7.94
N THR A 94 -10.00 29.39 8.67
CA THR A 94 -9.12 29.92 9.72
C THR A 94 -9.72 29.62 11.11
N PRO A 95 -8.89 29.49 12.16
CA PRO A 95 -7.42 29.47 12.17
C PRO A 95 -6.84 28.13 11.68
N ALA A 96 -5.54 28.13 11.38
CA ALA A 96 -4.77 26.91 11.16
C ALA A 96 -4.89 25.99 12.38
N ALA A 97 -4.93 24.68 12.14
CA ALA A 97 -5.01 23.67 13.19
C ALA A 97 -3.77 22.78 13.17
N GLY A 98 -3.44 22.20 14.32
CA GLY A 98 -2.39 21.19 14.45
C GLY A 98 -1.01 21.66 13.99
N THR A 99 -0.38 20.89 13.11
CA THR A 99 1.00 21.09 12.63
C THR A 99 1.13 22.12 11.50
N CYS A 100 0.02 22.65 10.99
CA CYS A 100 0.03 23.58 9.87
C CYS A 100 0.49 24.97 10.31
N THR A 101 1.55 25.49 9.68
CA THR A 101 1.88 26.92 9.80
C THR A 101 0.83 27.78 9.10
N SER A 102 0.70 29.05 9.48
CA SER A 102 -0.24 29.98 8.83
C SER A 102 -0.04 30.06 7.31
N ASN A 103 1.20 29.92 6.84
CA ASN A 103 1.53 29.94 5.41
C ASN A 103 1.08 28.64 4.71
N GLN A 104 1.33 27.48 5.32
CA GLN A 104 0.89 26.17 4.80
C GLN A 104 -0.63 25.97 4.86
N ASN A 105 -1.31 26.75 5.70
CA ASN A 105 -2.76 26.71 5.80
C ASN A 105 -3.45 27.34 4.59
N THR A 106 -2.72 28.01 3.69
CA THR A 106 -3.28 28.59 2.47
C THR A 106 -3.28 27.56 1.34
N ILE A 107 -4.31 27.58 0.50
CA ILE A 107 -4.36 26.77 -0.73
C ILE A 107 -3.48 27.46 -1.77
N SER A 108 -2.40 26.81 -2.17
CA SER A 108 -1.50 27.29 -3.22
C SER A 108 -1.68 26.45 -4.47
N TYR A 109 -1.85 27.11 -5.62
CA TYR A 109 -1.95 26.49 -6.92
C TYR A 109 -0.70 26.81 -7.75
N THR A 110 -0.13 25.81 -8.40
CA THR A 110 1.06 25.97 -9.23
C THR A 110 0.89 25.14 -10.49
N PRO A 111 0.58 25.75 -11.65
CA PRO A 111 0.53 25.05 -12.92
C PRO A 111 1.95 24.77 -13.43
N THR A 112 2.10 23.77 -14.30
CA THR A 112 3.33 23.57 -15.08
C THR A 112 3.44 24.62 -16.18
N GLU A 113 4.67 24.86 -16.67
CA GLU A 113 4.93 25.88 -17.70
C GLU A 113 4.18 25.61 -19.01
N ASP A 114 3.98 24.34 -19.35
CA ASP A 114 3.24 23.89 -20.53
C ASP A 114 1.72 23.91 -20.33
N GLY A 115 1.24 24.15 -19.10
CA GLY A 115 -0.19 24.11 -18.75
C GLY A 115 -0.82 22.72 -18.80
N SER A 116 -0.03 21.65 -18.98
CA SER A 116 -0.52 20.27 -19.07
C SER A 116 -0.80 19.64 -17.71
N SER A 117 -0.27 20.22 -16.63
CA SER A 117 -0.44 19.71 -15.27
C SER A 117 -0.46 20.84 -14.24
N TYR A 118 -0.75 20.50 -12.99
CA TYR A 118 -0.72 21.43 -11.87
C TYR A 118 -0.49 20.71 -10.54
N TYR A 119 -0.13 21.48 -9.52
CA TYR A 119 -0.06 21.02 -8.14
C TYR A 119 -0.86 21.97 -7.25
N ILE A 120 -1.69 21.42 -6.35
CA ILE A 120 -2.33 22.17 -5.27
C ILE A 120 -1.72 21.76 -3.94
N SER A 121 -1.06 22.70 -3.26
CA SER A 121 -0.53 22.53 -1.93
C SER A 121 -1.50 23.09 -0.89
N PHE A 122 -1.76 22.31 0.16
CA PHE A 122 -2.52 22.73 1.33
C PHE A 122 -2.06 21.94 2.56
N CYS A 123 -2.68 22.17 3.72
CA CYS A 123 -2.31 21.47 4.94
C CYS A 123 -3.53 21.04 5.76
N LEU A 124 -3.44 19.84 6.34
CA LEU A 124 -4.42 19.29 7.26
C LEU A 124 -3.85 19.27 8.67
N GLY A 125 -4.55 19.88 9.63
CA GLY A 125 -4.07 19.95 11.01
C GLY A 125 -4.18 18.63 11.76
N ASN A 126 -5.13 17.79 11.37
CA ASN A 126 -5.44 16.51 12.00
C ASN A 126 -5.61 15.42 10.95
N THR A 127 -5.55 14.16 11.40
CA THR A 127 -5.87 13.00 10.56
C THR A 127 -7.30 13.13 10.04
N THR A 128 -7.44 12.99 8.72
CA THR A 128 -8.71 13.14 8.00
C THR A 128 -8.92 11.94 7.09
N GLY A 129 -9.76 11.00 7.50
CA GLY A 129 -9.86 9.70 6.83
C GLY A 129 -8.53 8.95 6.94
N THR A 130 -7.95 8.58 5.78
CA THR A 130 -6.62 7.95 5.68
C THR A 130 -5.47 8.95 5.57
N LEU A 131 -5.76 10.25 5.47
CA LEU A 131 -4.74 11.29 5.30
C LEU A 131 -4.16 11.70 6.66
N ASN A 132 -2.83 11.71 6.76
CA ASN A 132 -2.13 12.09 7.97
C ASN A 132 -2.11 13.62 8.17
N PRO A 133 -1.85 14.14 9.38
CA PRO A 133 -1.61 15.57 9.57
C PRO A 133 -0.41 16.07 8.75
N GLY A 134 -0.38 17.38 8.45
CA GLY A 134 0.72 18.05 7.76
C GLY A 134 0.41 18.44 6.31
N PRO A 135 1.45 18.86 5.56
CA PRO A 135 1.32 19.27 4.16
C PRO A 135 0.70 18.18 3.30
N LYS A 136 -0.07 18.60 2.31
CA LYS A 136 -0.73 17.77 1.33
C LYS A 136 -0.48 18.32 -0.05
N CYS A 137 -0.44 17.41 -1.00
CA CYS A 137 -0.44 17.75 -2.40
C CYS A 137 -1.63 17.11 -3.11
N LEU A 138 -2.17 17.81 -4.08
CA LEU A 138 -3.12 17.30 -5.05
C LEU A 138 -2.58 17.59 -6.44
N ILE A 139 -2.82 16.65 -7.35
CA ILE A 139 -2.40 16.67 -8.74
C ILE A 139 -3.59 16.29 -9.64
N PRO A 140 -3.52 16.62 -10.94
CA PRO A 140 -4.52 16.17 -11.90
C PRO A 140 -4.60 14.64 -11.98
N GLY A 141 -5.81 14.12 -12.19
CA GLY A 141 -6.12 12.69 -12.29
C GLY A 141 -5.97 11.86 -10.99
N GLY A 142 -5.14 12.30 -10.04
CA GLY A 142 -4.82 11.55 -8.83
C GLY A 142 -5.55 11.96 -7.56
N GLY A 143 -5.21 11.33 -6.43
CA GLY A 143 -5.74 11.65 -5.11
C GLY A 143 -4.99 12.76 -4.37
N ILE A 144 -5.48 13.11 -3.17
CA ILE A 144 -4.70 13.88 -2.20
C ILE A 144 -3.63 12.95 -1.61
N ILE A 145 -2.38 13.42 -1.58
CA ILE A 145 -1.22 12.66 -1.08
C ILE A 145 -0.52 13.37 0.10
N ASP A 146 0.11 12.59 0.98
CA ASP A 146 0.78 13.02 2.22
C ASP A 146 2.21 13.60 1.97
N VAL A 147 2.33 14.52 1.01
CA VAL A 147 3.61 15.17 0.66
C VAL A 147 3.43 16.67 0.43
N ASN A 148 4.50 17.45 0.58
CA ASN A 148 4.52 18.86 0.19
C ASN A 148 4.83 18.98 -1.33
N CYS A 149 4.05 19.78 -2.07
CA CYS A 149 4.22 19.94 -3.52
C CYS A 149 5.54 20.58 -3.97
N SER A 150 6.33 21.16 -3.06
CA SER A 150 7.51 21.98 -3.36
C SER A 150 8.72 21.25 -3.97
N GLY A 151 8.55 20.01 -4.46
CA GLY A 151 9.61 19.21 -5.09
C GLY A 151 9.16 18.35 -6.28
N GLY A 152 8.02 18.67 -6.93
CA GLY A 152 7.49 17.85 -8.03
C GLY A 152 6.70 16.64 -7.54
N ALA A 153 5.69 16.88 -6.70
CA ALA A 153 4.87 15.83 -6.10
C ALA A 153 4.01 15.13 -7.17
N THR A 154 4.40 13.92 -7.54
CA THR A 154 3.72 13.08 -8.53
C THR A 154 2.74 12.12 -7.83
N GLU A 155 1.75 11.59 -8.56
CA GLU A 155 0.78 10.62 -7.99
C GLU A 155 1.53 9.47 -7.39
N SER A 156 1.08 8.87 -6.30
CA SER A 156 1.77 7.68 -5.77
C SER A 156 0.90 6.44 -5.87
N PHE A 157 1.54 5.34 -6.25
CA PHE A 157 0.96 4.02 -6.34
C PHE A 157 1.57 3.09 -5.31
N THR A 158 0.75 2.20 -4.77
CA THR A 158 1.17 1.15 -3.84
C THR A 158 1.42 -0.14 -4.59
N LEU A 159 2.60 -0.71 -4.38
CA LEU A 159 3.00 -2.01 -4.90
C LEU A 159 3.01 -3.00 -3.74
N THR A 160 2.13 -3.98 -3.79
CA THR A 160 1.98 -5.01 -2.75
C THR A 160 2.44 -6.34 -3.31
N TYR A 161 3.52 -6.87 -2.74
CA TYR A 161 4.04 -8.19 -3.04
C TYR A 161 3.75 -9.12 -1.88
N THR A 162 3.11 -10.24 -2.17
CA THR A 162 2.71 -11.25 -1.19
C THR A 162 3.38 -12.57 -1.50
N ALA A 163 3.89 -13.29 -0.50
CA ALA A 163 4.35 -14.66 -0.68
C ALA A 163 3.16 -15.61 -0.57
N GLY A 164 3.03 -16.54 -1.52
CA GLY A 164 2.17 -17.71 -1.39
C GLY A 164 2.71 -18.68 -0.34
N ALA A 165 2.07 -19.84 -0.20
CA ALA A 165 2.56 -20.87 0.71
C ALA A 165 3.95 -21.37 0.28
N ASN A 166 4.77 -21.76 1.27
CA ASN A 166 6.10 -22.35 1.08
C ASN A 166 7.16 -21.41 0.46
N GLY A 167 7.09 -20.13 0.82
CA GLY A 167 8.14 -19.17 0.53
C GLY A 167 7.91 -17.84 1.22
N SER A 168 8.81 -16.90 0.97
CA SER A 168 8.80 -15.56 1.55
C SER A 168 9.14 -14.49 0.52
N ILE A 169 8.87 -13.21 0.85
CA ILE A 169 9.30 -12.06 0.04
C ILE A 169 10.50 -11.41 0.75
N VAL A 170 11.63 -11.35 0.05
CA VAL A 170 12.80 -10.60 0.49
C VAL A 170 12.83 -9.25 -0.22
N GLY A 171 12.73 -8.16 0.55
CA GLY A 171 12.69 -6.79 0.05
C GLY A 171 11.62 -5.96 0.76
N THR A 172 11.42 -4.72 0.32
CA THR A 172 10.39 -3.84 0.88
C THR A 172 9.04 -4.17 0.26
N SER A 173 8.04 -4.50 1.08
CA SER A 173 6.64 -4.65 0.67
C SER A 173 5.71 -4.28 1.86
N PRO A 174 4.65 -3.49 1.66
CA PRO A 174 4.32 -2.77 0.42
C PRO A 174 5.30 -1.62 0.15
N GLN A 175 5.42 -1.22 -1.12
CA GLN A 175 6.18 -0.04 -1.54
C GLN A 175 5.23 1.07 -1.98
N THR A 176 5.64 2.31 -1.77
CA THR A 176 4.97 3.49 -2.33
C THR A 176 5.92 4.15 -3.30
N VAL A 177 5.52 4.24 -4.56
CA VAL A 177 6.30 4.89 -5.62
C VAL A 177 5.49 5.97 -6.28
N ASN A 178 6.16 6.95 -6.87
CA ASN A 178 5.51 7.97 -7.66
C ASN A 178 5.10 7.44 -9.05
N SER A 179 4.17 8.11 -9.72
CA SER A 179 3.68 7.78 -11.06
C SER A 179 4.79 7.89 -12.07
N GLY A 180 4.95 6.85 -12.88
CA GLY A 180 6.07 6.70 -13.80
C GLY A 180 7.40 6.32 -13.11
N ALA A 181 7.47 6.29 -11.78
CA ALA A 181 8.65 5.80 -11.08
C ALA A 181 8.69 4.26 -11.05
N SER A 182 9.83 3.72 -10.65
CA SER A 182 10.04 2.28 -10.50
C SER A 182 10.09 1.91 -9.01
N GLY A 183 9.59 0.72 -8.68
CA GLY A 183 9.79 0.12 -7.37
C GLY A 183 11.23 -0.31 -7.12
N SER A 184 11.51 -0.63 -5.86
CA SER A 184 12.70 -1.40 -5.50
C SER A 184 12.48 -2.88 -5.84
N ALA A 185 13.56 -3.57 -6.20
CA ALA A 185 13.48 -5.00 -6.48
C ALA A 185 13.02 -5.80 -5.26
N VAL A 186 12.19 -6.82 -5.48
CA VAL A 186 11.80 -7.83 -4.48
C VAL A 186 12.12 -9.22 -5.00
N THR A 187 12.58 -10.10 -4.12
CA THR A 187 12.91 -11.49 -4.46
C THR A 187 11.87 -12.41 -3.85
N ALA A 188 11.31 -13.31 -4.65
CA ALA A 188 10.55 -14.44 -4.14
C ALA A 188 11.55 -15.51 -3.70
N ASP A 189 11.61 -15.78 -2.40
CA ASP A 189 12.56 -16.69 -1.76
C ASP A 189 11.83 -17.98 -1.35
N PRO A 190 12.00 -19.09 -2.09
CA PRO A 190 11.32 -20.35 -1.78
C PRO A 190 11.84 -20.98 -0.49
N ASP A 191 10.96 -21.64 0.26
CA ASP A 191 11.37 -22.50 1.37
C ASP A 191 12.13 -23.74 0.84
N PRO A 192 12.95 -24.42 1.66
CA PRO A 192 13.67 -25.62 1.25
C PRO A 192 12.74 -26.70 0.65
N GLY A 193 13.07 -27.18 -0.54
CA GLY A 193 12.28 -28.19 -1.27
C GLY A 193 11.18 -27.61 -2.16
N TYR A 194 11.15 -26.29 -2.34
CA TYR A 194 10.24 -25.60 -3.24
C TYR A 194 11.03 -24.71 -4.21
N SER A 195 10.41 -24.44 -5.36
CA SER A 195 10.89 -23.48 -6.35
C SER A 195 9.83 -22.44 -6.67
N PHE A 196 10.30 -21.22 -6.93
CA PHE A 196 9.44 -20.14 -7.42
C PHE A 196 9.01 -20.47 -8.85
N VAL A 197 7.70 -20.41 -9.10
CA VAL A 197 7.10 -20.72 -10.40
C VAL A 197 6.82 -19.45 -11.17
N ASN A 198 5.95 -18.59 -10.63
CA ASN A 198 5.56 -17.33 -11.22
C ASN A 198 4.87 -16.43 -10.18
N TRP A 199 4.68 -15.18 -10.54
CA TRP A 199 3.76 -14.28 -9.87
C TRP A 199 2.32 -14.52 -10.36
N SER A 200 1.32 -14.07 -9.61
CA SER A 200 -0.10 -14.19 -9.93
C SER A 200 -0.53 -13.52 -11.24
N ASP A 201 0.31 -12.64 -11.80
CA ASP A 201 0.16 -12.03 -13.13
C ASP A 201 0.93 -12.77 -14.23
N ALA A 202 1.34 -14.01 -13.96
CA ALA A 202 2.13 -14.90 -14.82
C ALA A 202 3.58 -14.45 -15.10
N SER A 203 4.06 -13.37 -14.49
CA SER A 203 5.47 -12.97 -14.59
C SER A 203 6.38 -14.00 -13.92
N THR A 204 7.52 -14.33 -14.53
CA THR A 204 8.54 -15.23 -13.97
C THR A 204 9.79 -14.48 -13.49
N ALA A 205 9.74 -13.13 -13.44
CA ALA A 205 10.88 -12.32 -13.02
C ALA A 205 11.19 -12.54 -11.52
N ASN A 206 12.44 -12.89 -11.21
CA ASN A 206 12.95 -13.00 -9.85
C ASN A 206 14.47 -12.71 -9.81
N PRO A 207 14.93 -11.59 -9.23
CA PRO A 207 14.15 -10.55 -8.56
C PRO A 207 13.18 -9.81 -9.48
N ARG A 208 12.03 -9.40 -8.95
CA ARG A 208 11.00 -8.61 -9.64
C ARG A 208 11.17 -7.13 -9.35
N THR A 209 11.08 -6.30 -10.37
CA THR A 209 10.98 -4.84 -10.27
C THR A 209 9.88 -4.33 -11.20
N ASP A 210 8.85 -3.71 -10.66
CA ASP A 210 7.84 -3.02 -11.46
C ASP A 210 8.33 -1.59 -11.78
N THR A 211 8.48 -1.31 -13.08
CA THR A 211 8.96 -0.03 -13.60
C THR A 211 7.83 0.76 -14.24
N ASN A 212 7.97 2.09 -14.34
CA ASN A 212 6.97 2.98 -14.93
C ASN A 212 5.56 2.75 -14.36
N VAL A 213 5.44 2.76 -13.03
CA VAL A 213 4.20 2.41 -12.35
C VAL A 213 3.15 3.50 -12.57
N LEU A 214 2.02 3.13 -13.19
CA LEU A 214 0.89 4.02 -13.50
C LEU A 214 -0.41 3.63 -12.79
N ALA A 215 -0.37 2.59 -11.95
CA ALA A 215 -1.49 2.12 -11.14
C ALA A 215 -0.98 1.32 -9.95
N ASN A 216 -1.83 1.08 -8.94
CA ASN A 216 -1.51 0.15 -7.86
C ASN A 216 -1.28 -1.26 -8.41
N ILE A 217 -0.27 -1.95 -7.87
CA ILE A 217 0.06 -3.33 -8.24
C ILE A 217 -0.10 -4.20 -7.01
N SER A 218 -0.76 -5.36 -7.15
CA SER A 218 -0.86 -6.36 -6.09
C SER A 218 -0.69 -7.73 -6.69
N VAL A 219 0.40 -8.42 -6.33
CA VAL A 219 0.79 -9.70 -6.91
C VAL A 219 1.28 -10.67 -5.84
N THR A 220 1.01 -11.96 -6.06
CA THR A 220 1.43 -13.04 -5.15
C THR A 220 2.44 -13.94 -5.83
N ALA A 221 3.56 -14.26 -5.16
CA ALA A 221 4.54 -15.24 -5.62
C ALA A 221 4.02 -16.67 -5.37
N ASN A 222 3.99 -17.49 -6.41
CA ASN A 222 3.58 -18.89 -6.35
C ASN A 222 4.82 -19.79 -6.29
N PHE A 223 4.79 -20.75 -5.37
CA PHE A 223 5.85 -21.73 -5.18
C PHE A 223 5.28 -23.14 -5.36
N GLU A 224 6.05 -24.01 -5.99
CA GLU A 224 5.73 -25.44 -6.13
C GLU A 224 6.83 -26.29 -5.53
N ALA A 225 6.46 -27.48 -5.05
CA ALA A 225 7.43 -28.42 -4.51
C ALA A 225 8.34 -28.91 -5.63
N ASP A 226 9.63 -28.96 -5.37
CA ASP A 226 10.58 -29.50 -6.33
C ASP A 226 10.24 -30.97 -6.61
N THR A 227 9.85 -31.27 -7.84
CA THR A 227 9.78 -32.66 -8.29
C THR A 227 11.20 -33.18 -8.41
N LEU A 228 11.63 -33.95 -7.41
CA LEU A 228 12.79 -34.82 -7.51
C LEU A 228 12.54 -35.83 -8.64
N ALA A 229 12.95 -35.47 -9.86
CA ALA A 229 13.04 -36.42 -10.95
C ALA A 229 14.20 -37.37 -10.69
N CYS A 230 13.97 -38.65 -10.88
CA CYS A 230 15.02 -39.64 -10.94
C CYS A 230 16.11 -39.22 -11.93
N GLY A 231 17.39 -39.36 -11.54
CA GLY A 231 18.45 -39.39 -12.55
C GLY A 231 18.23 -40.52 -13.55
N ILE A 232 18.87 -40.46 -14.71
CA ILE A 232 18.83 -41.55 -15.70
C ILE A 232 19.56 -42.81 -15.22
N ASP A 233 20.47 -42.67 -14.25
CA ASP A 233 21.14 -43.76 -13.54
C ASP A 233 20.50 -43.94 -12.16
N GLN A 234 19.53 -44.85 -12.08
CA GLN A 234 18.86 -45.19 -10.84
C GLN A 234 18.76 -46.69 -10.60
N VAL A 235 18.88 -47.06 -9.33
CA VAL A 235 18.55 -48.39 -8.83
C VAL A 235 17.16 -48.36 -8.21
N THR A 236 16.21 -49.06 -8.84
CA THR A 236 14.86 -49.27 -8.27
C THR A 236 14.89 -50.43 -7.30
N VAL A 237 14.80 -50.19 -5.98
CA VAL A 237 14.82 -51.26 -4.98
C VAL A 237 13.40 -51.78 -4.76
N THR A 238 13.01 -52.81 -5.51
CA THR A 238 11.66 -53.42 -5.41
C THR A 238 11.58 -54.48 -4.31
N ALA A 239 12.71 -54.99 -3.82
CA ALA A 239 12.84 -55.87 -2.66
C ALA A 239 14.27 -55.80 -2.10
N ILE A 240 14.43 -55.91 -0.77
CA ILE A 240 15.74 -56.10 -0.13
C ILE A 240 16.17 -57.55 -0.41
N GLY A 241 16.68 -57.78 -1.63
CA GLY A 241 17.08 -59.10 -2.09
C GLY A 241 17.44 -59.09 -3.56
N GLY A 242 18.74 -58.95 -3.85
CA GLY A 242 19.31 -59.31 -5.15
C GLY A 242 19.25 -58.23 -6.23
N HIS A 243 19.97 -57.13 -6.05
CA HIS A 243 20.48 -56.39 -7.21
C HIS A 243 21.89 -56.88 -7.52
N THR A 244 22.12 -57.33 -8.75
CA THR A 244 23.45 -57.66 -9.28
C THR A 244 23.84 -56.60 -10.29
N CYS A 245 24.90 -55.83 -10.01
CA CYS A 245 25.54 -55.02 -11.04
C CYS A 245 26.23 -55.94 -12.07
N ASN A 246 26.52 -55.41 -13.27
CA ASN A 246 26.95 -56.12 -14.49
C ASN A 246 28.32 -56.86 -14.40
N THR A 247 28.74 -57.19 -13.17
CA THR A 247 29.95 -57.92 -12.79
C THR A 247 29.63 -59.14 -11.90
N GLY A 248 28.36 -59.41 -11.57
CA GLY A 248 27.94 -60.64 -10.90
C GLY A 248 28.25 -60.72 -9.40
N ALA A 249 28.61 -59.62 -8.74
CA ALA A 249 28.78 -59.55 -7.28
C ALA A 249 27.62 -58.79 -6.61
N LEU A 250 27.21 -59.26 -5.42
CA LEU A 250 26.28 -58.57 -4.53
C LEU A 250 27.04 -57.52 -3.72
N ASP A 251 27.23 -56.33 -4.27
CA ASP A 251 27.81 -55.21 -3.53
C ASP A 251 27.12 -53.89 -3.93
N TYR A 252 26.48 -53.24 -2.96
CA TYR A 252 25.76 -51.97 -3.15
C TYR A 252 26.71 -50.76 -3.10
N ASP A 253 27.94 -50.92 -2.59
CA ASP A 253 28.90 -49.83 -2.35
C ASP A 253 29.76 -49.49 -3.59
N THR A 254 29.71 -50.29 -4.66
CA THR A 254 30.62 -50.13 -5.81
C THR A 254 29.93 -49.72 -7.12
N CYS A 255 28.62 -49.48 -7.12
CA CYS A 255 27.90 -49.03 -8.31
C CYS A 255 27.74 -47.50 -8.30
N PRO A 256 28.15 -46.78 -9.36
CA PRO A 256 27.97 -45.33 -9.43
C PRO A 256 26.51 -45.01 -9.75
N TYR A 257 25.73 -44.67 -8.74
CA TYR A 257 24.37 -44.13 -8.91
C TYR A 257 24.23 -42.87 -8.06
N ASP A 258 23.70 -41.80 -8.67
CA ASP A 258 23.56 -40.52 -7.96
C ASP A 258 22.30 -40.50 -7.07
N THR A 259 21.30 -41.34 -7.37
CA THR A 259 20.00 -41.37 -6.69
C THR A 259 19.42 -42.79 -6.57
N VAL A 260 18.64 -43.05 -5.52
CA VAL A 260 17.96 -44.33 -5.25
C VAL A 260 16.47 -44.12 -5.13
N GLN A 261 15.66 -44.95 -5.79
CA GLN A 261 14.20 -44.90 -5.67
C GLN A 261 13.70 -45.98 -4.69
N ILE A 262 12.98 -45.56 -3.65
CA ILE A 262 12.31 -46.43 -2.68
C ILE A 262 10.82 -46.16 -2.75
N GLY A 263 10.04 -47.12 -3.27
CA GLY A 263 8.62 -46.91 -3.56
C GLY A 263 8.42 -45.83 -4.64
N THR A 264 7.69 -44.76 -4.30
CA THR A 264 7.45 -43.60 -5.20
C THR A 264 8.34 -42.39 -4.88
N GLN A 265 9.31 -42.52 -3.96
CA GLN A 265 10.15 -41.42 -3.52
C GLN A 265 11.62 -41.67 -3.89
N CYS A 266 12.31 -40.61 -4.28
CA CYS A 266 13.72 -40.62 -4.65
C CYS A 266 14.59 -40.03 -3.54
N TRP A 267 15.71 -40.68 -3.27
CA TRP A 267 16.66 -40.34 -2.22
C TRP A 267 18.03 -40.12 -2.86
N MET A 268 18.76 -39.08 -2.42
CA MET A 268 20.17 -38.91 -2.77
C MET A 268 21.01 -39.95 -2.04
N GLN A 269 21.99 -40.57 -2.71
CA GLN A 269 22.85 -41.61 -2.13
C GLN A 269 23.50 -41.16 -0.80
N GLN A 270 23.90 -39.90 -0.74
CA GLN A 270 24.58 -39.28 0.42
C GLN A 270 23.68 -39.15 1.66
N ASN A 271 22.36 -39.21 1.48
CA ASN A 271 21.38 -39.11 2.56
C ASN A 271 20.92 -40.48 3.09
N MET A 272 21.34 -41.58 2.45
CA MET A 272 21.18 -42.91 3.03
C MET A 272 22.30 -43.12 4.05
N ASN A 273 21.96 -43.29 5.32
CA ASN A 273 22.92 -43.60 6.38
C ASN A 273 23.55 -44.97 6.07
N ILE A 274 24.69 -44.99 5.35
CA ILE A 274 25.41 -46.20 4.98
C ILE A 274 26.11 -46.73 6.24
N GLY A 275 25.36 -47.48 7.05
CA GLY A 275 25.85 -47.84 8.37
C GLY A 275 24.93 -48.79 9.11
N GLN A 276 24.72 -49.99 8.57
CA GLN A 276 24.75 -51.28 9.27
C GLN A 276 24.06 -52.35 8.43
N TYR A 277 24.78 -53.45 8.16
CA TYR A 277 24.21 -54.68 7.66
C TYR A 277 23.17 -55.20 8.66
N ILE A 278 21.90 -55.28 8.27
CA ILE A 278 20.94 -56.15 8.97
C ILE A 278 21.24 -57.56 8.47
N THR A 279 22.07 -58.30 9.22
CA THR A 279 22.18 -59.74 9.03
C THR A 279 20.83 -60.35 9.37
N VAL A 280 20.16 -60.90 8.35
CA VAL A 280 18.93 -61.67 8.52
C VAL A 280 19.26 -62.82 9.46
N ALA A 281 18.73 -62.78 10.68
CA ALA A 281 18.76 -63.93 11.58
C ALA A 281 17.90 -65.03 10.94
N THR A 282 18.55 -66.08 10.45
CA THR A 282 17.86 -67.32 10.09
C THR A 282 17.18 -67.89 11.32
N VAL A 283 15.87 -68.17 11.20
CA VAL A 283 15.03 -68.88 12.18
C VAL A 283 15.61 -70.26 12.49
#